data_AF-A0A2V8SZX5-F1
#
_entry.id   AF-A0A2V8SZX5-F1
#
_cell.length_a   1.000
_cell.length_b   1.000
_cell.length_c   1.000
_cell.angle_alpha   90.00
_cell.angle_beta   90.00
_cell.angle_gamma   90.00
#
_symmetry.space_group_name_H-M   'P 1'
#
loop_
_entity.id
_entity.type
_entity.pdbx_description
1 polymer ?
#
loop_
_entity_poly.entity_id
_entity_poly.type
_entity_poly.pdbx_seq_one_letter_code
_entity_poly.pdbx_strand_id
1 'polypeptide(L)'
;MLAVLNQSELLKDVADTASLANRFSMPELNYKLLVAMRRAQGWIANCISWHWKLTHPDNEEQRQNAVAQIREQDRISEWQQLADDTEQNLDKLQDALRNHIVTQRQRVQEQLLRLTVRILPLRERTWEWVVHPDKPDCHLLRQTQDGTGPEKAKLRGQRGLSMARIEQISELRRRWQSLNQSLRREIGQKPLTASEMRNDPIPDPCPDILTKLENIREQRVNQTAHLIVAQALGLKVREPQMSAKSREITDTHGEYEVVRPPVDMIVLEDLARYLSDQGRAKSENTRLMKWCHRAIMQKVKMLAEPFGIPVLETPAAYSSRFCSLTGMAGFRAAEVGWNDRHEFRWRELLKLDLAELQGEITKSANNKTKLETLERQFAVAKATQDIFRELDKISQSIHPHRTLMAPQPGGPMFITAREILHPAPAANRKQKGNAVLPVQADLNAAANLALRAVAHPACAHIHHRLRTERKKGTKNQPDTFLAREPRRFGKQKVSILLREGDTLPKERNPNLFHDEHGVAGFGRARLETDSASIFPYASGPGLWKAVNDRVRQWERCHQINARRLEQWKDDPEDDLQM
;
A
#
# COMPACT_ATOMS: atom_id res chain seq x y z
N MET A 1 -6.05 25.97 9.78
CA MET A 1 -6.27 25.37 8.45
C MET A 1 -7.48 24.44 8.45
N LEU A 2 -7.49 23.35 9.24
CA LEU A 2 -8.64 22.42 9.27
C LEU A 2 -9.97 23.08 9.66
N ALA A 3 -9.98 23.91 10.71
CA ALA A 3 -11.15 24.69 11.09
C ALA A 3 -11.62 25.64 9.97
N VAL A 4 -10.69 26.37 9.34
CA VAL A 4 -10.99 27.28 8.21
C VAL A 4 -11.61 26.55 7.02
N LEU A 5 -11.25 25.28 6.81
CA LEU A 5 -11.78 24.43 5.74
C LEU A 5 -13.06 23.68 6.15
N ASN A 6 -13.60 23.89 7.35
CA ASN A 6 -14.70 23.11 7.93
C ASN A 6 -14.43 21.61 7.89
N GLN A 7 -13.21 21.20 8.27
CA GLN A 7 -12.71 19.83 8.23
C GLN A 7 -12.13 19.38 9.59
N SER A 8 -12.59 19.99 10.68
CA SER A 8 -12.16 19.65 12.05
C SER A 8 -12.52 18.22 12.45
N GLU A 9 -13.50 17.60 11.78
CA GLU A 9 -13.91 16.22 12.03
C GLU A 9 -12.82 15.20 11.74
N LEU A 10 -11.82 15.55 10.92
CA LEU A 10 -10.63 14.73 10.68
C LEU A 10 -9.77 14.53 11.94
N LEU A 11 -10.04 15.29 12.99
CA LEU A 11 -9.36 15.25 14.29
C LEU A 11 -10.28 14.85 15.45
N LYS A 12 -11.49 14.33 15.20
CA LYS A 12 -12.47 13.99 16.27
C LYS A 12 -11.92 13.13 17.41
N ASP A 13 -10.86 12.35 17.15
CA ASP A 13 -10.22 11.46 18.13
C ASP A 13 -8.95 12.07 18.76
N VAL A 14 -8.74 13.40 18.67
CA VAL A 14 -7.55 14.09 19.18
C VAL A 14 -7.98 15.27 20.05
N ALA A 15 -7.63 15.21 21.33
CA ALA A 15 -8.10 16.16 22.34
C ALA A 15 -7.53 17.58 22.17
N ASP A 16 -6.31 17.74 21.66
CA ASP A 16 -5.66 19.05 21.51
C ASP A 16 -4.59 19.12 20.40
N THR A 17 -3.99 20.29 20.20
CA THR A 17 -2.95 20.51 19.17
C THR A 17 -1.58 19.94 19.53
N ALA A 18 -1.25 19.81 20.82
CA ALA A 18 0.01 19.24 21.30
C ALA A 18 0.06 17.72 21.03
N SER A 19 -1.05 17.04 21.28
CA SER A 19 -1.21 15.61 20.98
C SER A 19 -1.17 15.30 19.48
N LEU A 20 -1.53 16.24 18.59
CA LEU A 20 -1.35 16.07 17.13
C LEU A 20 0.12 15.96 16.72
N ALA A 21 0.98 16.78 17.31
CA ALA A 21 2.41 16.78 17.00
C ALA A 21 3.12 15.53 17.54
N ASN A 22 2.63 15.01 18.67
CA ASN A 22 3.11 13.75 19.25
C ASN A 22 2.58 12.52 18.49
N ARG A 23 1.37 12.62 17.91
CA ARG A 23 0.69 11.50 17.23
C ARG A 23 1.07 11.33 15.76
N PHE A 24 1.37 12.42 15.05
CA PHE A 24 1.63 12.38 13.62
C PHE A 24 2.97 13.02 13.27
N SER A 25 3.76 12.31 12.47
CA SER A 25 4.92 12.89 11.82
C SER A 25 4.49 14.04 10.89
N MET A 26 5.41 14.96 10.62
CA MET A 26 5.11 16.10 9.75
C MET A 26 4.65 15.70 8.33
N PRO A 27 5.21 14.66 7.67
CA PRO A 27 4.65 14.13 6.42
C PRO A 27 3.20 13.63 6.52
N GLU A 28 2.83 12.96 7.61
CA GLU A 28 1.46 12.47 7.84
C GLU A 28 0.48 13.63 8.08
N LEU A 29 0.89 14.65 8.83
CA LEU A 29 0.11 15.87 9.00
C LEU A 29 -0.17 16.53 7.65
N ASN A 30 0.85 16.67 6.80
CA ASN A 30 0.68 17.23 5.46
C ASN A 30 -0.27 16.39 4.59
N TYR A 31 -0.22 15.05 4.69
CA TYR A 31 -1.16 14.18 4.01
C TYR A 31 -2.60 14.42 4.49
N LYS A 32 -2.84 14.52 5.80
CA LYS A 32 -4.16 14.84 6.35
C LYS A 32 -4.66 16.21 5.89
N LEU A 33 -3.80 17.22 5.81
CA LEU A 33 -4.14 18.55 5.29
C LEU A 33 -4.51 18.50 3.80
N LEU A 34 -3.81 17.70 3.00
CA LEU A 34 -4.17 17.48 1.59
C LEU A 34 -5.53 16.75 1.44
N VAL A 35 -5.84 15.81 2.34
CA VAL A 35 -7.15 15.15 2.38
C VAL A 35 -8.25 16.14 2.75
N ALA A 36 -8.02 16.99 3.75
CA ALA A 36 -8.96 18.06 4.12
C ALA A 36 -9.21 19.00 2.94
N MET A 37 -8.13 19.42 2.27
CA MET A 37 -8.21 20.27 1.08
C MET A 37 -9.02 19.61 -0.04
N ARG A 38 -8.80 18.30 -0.29
CA ARG A 38 -9.57 17.53 -1.28
C ARG A 38 -11.07 17.54 -0.95
N ARG A 39 -11.42 17.34 0.32
CA ARG A 39 -12.82 17.35 0.77
C ARG A 39 -13.45 18.73 0.65
N ALA A 40 -12.73 19.79 0.99
CA ALA A 40 -13.19 21.17 0.80
C ALA A 40 -13.43 21.50 -0.69
N GLN A 41 -12.51 21.11 -1.58
CA GLN A 41 -12.68 21.26 -3.03
C GLN A 41 -13.85 20.44 -3.57
N GLY A 42 -14.05 19.21 -3.06
CA GLY A 42 -15.22 18.38 -3.40
C GLY A 42 -16.53 19.03 -2.96
N TRP A 43 -16.56 19.64 -1.77
CA TRP A 43 -17.71 20.41 -1.30
C TRP A 43 -18.02 21.59 -2.21
N ILE A 44 -17.00 22.38 -2.59
CA ILE A 44 -17.17 23.49 -3.54
C ILE A 44 -17.72 22.99 -4.87
N ALA A 45 -17.23 21.86 -5.38
CA ALA A 45 -17.74 21.26 -6.62
C ALA A 45 -19.22 20.87 -6.52
N ASN A 46 -19.66 20.34 -5.37
CA ASN A 46 -21.08 20.06 -5.11
C ASN A 46 -21.90 21.36 -5.09
N CYS A 47 -21.46 22.39 -4.36
CA CYS A 47 -22.16 23.68 -4.31
C CYS A 47 -22.28 24.31 -5.70
N ILE A 48 -21.21 24.28 -6.51
CA ILE A 48 -21.24 24.76 -7.90
C ILE A 48 -22.27 23.95 -8.72
N SER A 49 -22.29 22.62 -8.55
CA SER A 49 -23.26 21.78 -9.23
C SER A 49 -24.69 22.11 -8.82
N TRP A 50 -24.95 22.36 -7.54
CA TRP A 50 -26.29 22.74 -7.06
C TRP A 50 -26.70 24.10 -7.62
N HIS A 51 -25.82 25.10 -7.53
CA HIS A 51 -26.10 26.43 -8.06
C HIS A 51 -26.46 26.36 -9.55
N TRP A 52 -25.69 25.63 -10.38
CA TRP A 52 -26.02 25.48 -11.80
C TRP A 52 -27.40 24.84 -12.01
N LYS A 53 -27.73 23.76 -11.29
CA LYS A 53 -29.02 23.07 -11.41
C LYS A 53 -30.21 23.92 -10.97
N LEU A 54 -29.99 24.89 -10.08
CA LEU A 54 -31.04 25.83 -9.67
C LEU A 54 -31.23 26.95 -10.70
N THR A 55 -30.12 27.52 -11.20
CA THR A 55 -30.15 28.66 -12.12
C THR A 55 -30.55 28.26 -13.56
N HIS A 56 -30.00 27.16 -14.07
CA HIS A 56 -30.22 26.70 -15.46
C HIS A 56 -30.42 25.16 -15.50
N PRO A 57 -31.53 24.63 -14.95
CA PRO A 57 -31.81 23.21 -15.03
C PRO A 57 -32.07 22.75 -16.46
N ASP A 58 -31.59 21.55 -16.81
CA ASP A 58 -31.96 20.87 -18.05
C ASP A 58 -33.44 20.38 -18.00
N ASN A 59 -33.94 20.06 -16.79
CA ASN A 59 -35.32 19.66 -16.52
C ASN A 59 -35.71 19.91 -15.04
N GLU A 60 -37.01 19.91 -14.74
CA GLU A 60 -37.52 20.20 -13.40
C GLU A 60 -37.10 19.15 -12.35
N GLU A 61 -36.98 17.87 -12.77
CA GLU A 61 -36.50 16.79 -11.91
C GLU A 61 -35.08 17.06 -11.37
N GLN A 62 -34.21 17.65 -12.19
CA GLN A 62 -32.85 18.01 -11.79
C GLN A 62 -32.83 19.10 -10.72
N ARG A 63 -33.74 20.08 -10.82
CA ARG A 63 -33.91 21.14 -9.83
C ARG A 63 -34.43 20.54 -8.52
N GLN A 64 -35.49 19.74 -8.57
CA GLN A 64 -36.05 19.06 -7.40
C GLN A 64 -35.01 18.19 -6.69
N ASN A 65 -34.21 17.43 -7.44
CA ASN A 65 -33.12 16.63 -6.89
C ASN A 65 -32.02 17.48 -6.22
N ALA A 66 -31.71 18.66 -6.76
CA ALA A 66 -30.75 19.58 -6.14
C ALA A 66 -31.30 20.15 -4.82
N VAL A 67 -32.57 20.58 -4.80
CA VAL A 67 -33.26 21.07 -3.59
C VAL A 67 -33.31 19.98 -2.52
N ALA A 68 -33.68 18.75 -2.88
CA ALA A 68 -33.70 17.62 -1.94
C ALA A 68 -32.31 17.36 -1.30
N GLN A 69 -31.24 17.36 -2.10
CA GLN A 69 -29.87 17.22 -1.59
C GLN A 69 -29.45 18.36 -0.66
N ILE A 70 -29.94 19.59 -0.89
CA ILE A 70 -29.67 20.75 -0.03
C ILE A 70 -30.48 20.68 1.27
N ARG A 71 -31.70 20.11 1.26
CA ARG A 71 -32.49 19.85 2.48
C ARG A 71 -31.83 18.78 3.34
N GLU A 72 -31.27 17.74 2.72
CA GLU A 72 -30.63 16.62 3.42
C GLU A 72 -29.24 16.93 3.99
N GLN A 73 -28.53 17.93 3.48
CA GLN A 73 -27.21 18.29 4.03
C GLN A 73 -27.33 19.02 5.37
N ASP A 74 -26.40 18.75 6.29
CA ASP A 74 -26.41 19.20 7.69
C ASP A 74 -25.43 20.35 7.98
N ARG A 75 -24.71 20.85 6.96
CA ARG A 75 -23.59 21.77 7.14
C ARG A 75 -24.03 23.22 7.33
N ILE A 76 -25.10 23.62 6.65
CA ILE A 76 -25.62 24.99 6.68
C ILE A 76 -27.14 24.92 6.82
N SER A 77 -27.63 25.17 8.03
CA SER A 77 -29.06 25.10 8.39
C SER A 77 -29.90 26.15 7.67
N GLU A 78 -29.34 27.33 7.41
CA GLU A 78 -30.01 28.41 6.67
C GLU A 78 -30.43 27.94 5.26
N TRP A 79 -29.63 27.10 4.61
CA TRP A 79 -29.95 26.59 3.28
C TRP A 79 -31.11 25.60 3.30
N GLN A 80 -31.30 24.87 4.39
CA GLN A 80 -32.44 23.96 4.55
C GLN A 80 -33.75 24.75 4.60
N GLN A 81 -33.74 25.88 5.31
CA GLN A 81 -34.91 26.77 5.43
C GLN A 81 -35.22 27.50 4.12
N LEU A 82 -34.18 27.86 3.35
CA LEU A 82 -34.34 28.51 2.05
C LEU A 82 -34.67 27.53 0.92
N ALA A 83 -34.58 26.22 1.16
CA ALA A 83 -34.88 25.20 0.17
C ALA A 83 -36.38 24.92 0.01
N ASP A 84 -37.28 25.81 0.45
CA ASP A 84 -38.73 25.72 0.24
C ASP A 84 -39.13 26.17 -1.18
N ASP A 85 -40.21 25.60 -1.75
CA ASP A 85 -40.59 25.73 -3.17
C ASP A 85 -41.12 27.11 -3.61
N THR A 86 -40.86 28.18 -2.84
CA THR A 86 -41.24 29.55 -3.24
C THR A 86 -40.12 30.19 -4.07
N GLU A 87 -40.48 30.87 -5.17
CA GLU A 87 -39.51 31.52 -6.07
C GLU A 87 -38.58 32.50 -5.31
N GLN A 88 -39.10 33.26 -4.34
CA GLN A 88 -38.30 34.17 -3.52
C GLN A 88 -37.27 33.46 -2.63
N ASN A 89 -37.56 32.26 -2.13
CA ASN A 89 -36.62 31.49 -1.32
C ASN A 89 -35.55 30.84 -2.19
N LEU A 90 -35.92 30.40 -3.40
CA LEU A 90 -34.99 29.89 -4.40
C LEU A 90 -33.97 30.95 -4.84
N ASP A 91 -34.38 32.19 -5.07
CA ASP A 91 -33.45 33.27 -5.42
C ASP A 91 -32.47 33.56 -4.28
N LYS A 92 -32.98 33.66 -3.04
CA LYS A 92 -32.15 33.80 -1.84
C LYS A 92 -31.18 32.64 -1.66
N LEU A 93 -31.61 31.41 -1.96
CA LEU A 93 -30.77 30.22 -1.90
C LEU A 93 -29.65 30.26 -2.95
N GLN A 94 -29.96 30.69 -4.18
CA GLN A 94 -28.97 30.86 -5.24
C GLN A 94 -27.91 31.89 -4.86
N ASP A 95 -28.32 33.05 -4.33
CA ASP A 95 -27.40 34.08 -3.85
C ASP A 95 -26.54 33.60 -2.67
N ALA A 96 -27.14 32.90 -1.71
CA ALA A 96 -26.42 32.31 -0.58
C ALA A 96 -25.38 31.28 -1.05
N LEU A 97 -25.74 30.40 -2.00
CA LEU A 97 -24.83 29.45 -2.61
C LEU A 97 -23.69 30.17 -3.36
N ARG A 98 -24.00 31.20 -4.14
CA ARG A 98 -23.02 31.98 -4.89
C ARG A 98 -22.00 32.63 -3.96
N ASN A 99 -22.46 33.33 -2.93
CA ASN A 99 -21.63 34.01 -1.94
C ASN A 99 -20.74 33.01 -1.19
N HIS A 100 -21.28 31.84 -0.84
CA HIS A 100 -20.52 30.78 -0.22
C HIS A 100 -19.45 30.20 -1.16
N ILE A 101 -19.79 29.93 -2.43
CA ILE A 101 -18.82 29.43 -3.42
C ILE A 101 -17.64 30.41 -3.57
N VAL A 102 -17.92 31.71 -3.72
CA VAL A 102 -16.89 32.76 -3.83
C VAL A 102 -16.00 32.77 -2.59
N THR A 103 -16.62 32.83 -1.41
CA THR A 103 -15.91 32.83 -0.12
C THR A 103 -15.03 31.58 0.05
N GLN A 104 -15.55 30.40 -0.28
CA GLN A 104 -14.82 29.15 -0.15
C GLN A 104 -13.70 29.02 -1.17
N ARG A 105 -13.88 29.50 -2.42
CA ARG A 105 -12.81 29.54 -3.43
C ARG A 105 -11.63 30.36 -2.92
N GLN A 106 -11.88 31.55 -2.36
CA GLN A 106 -10.83 32.40 -1.78
C GLN A 106 -10.13 31.71 -0.59
N ARG A 107 -10.90 31.16 0.36
CA ARG A 107 -10.33 30.43 1.51
C ARG A 107 -9.46 29.26 1.06
N VAL A 108 -9.93 28.46 0.09
CA VAL A 108 -9.17 27.33 -0.45
C VAL A 108 -7.89 27.81 -1.12
N GLN A 109 -7.94 28.87 -1.92
CA GLN A 109 -6.75 29.46 -2.55
C GLN A 109 -5.70 29.87 -1.50
N GLU A 110 -6.09 30.65 -0.49
CA GLU A 110 -5.18 31.11 0.57
C GLU A 110 -4.60 29.94 1.37
N GLN A 111 -5.44 28.97 1.77
CA GLN A 111 -4.98 27.82 2.54
C GLN A 111 -4.11 26.88 1.70
N LEU A 112 -4.39 26.72 0.41
CA LEU A 112 -3.60 25.90 -0.49
C LEU A 112 -2.23 26.54 -0.78
N LEU A 113 -2.14 27.86 -0.86
CA LEU A 113 -0.87 28.58 -0.95
C LEU A 113 -0.04 28.39 0.33
N ARG A 114 -0.65 28.57 1.51
CA ARG A 114 0.00 28.28 2.81
C ARG A 114 0.47 26.82 2.89
N LEU A 115 -0.34 25.88 2.41
CA LEU A 115 0.03 24.46 2.37
C LEU A 115 1.17 24.19 1.39
N THR A 116 1.23 24.92 0.27
CA THR A 116 2.32 24.82 -0.71
C THR A 116 3.63 25.28 -0.10
N VAL A 117 3.67 26.45 0.55
CA VAL A 117 4.85 26.93 1.29
C VAL A 117 5.25 25.93 2.39
N ARG A 118 4.28 25.28 3.03
CA ARG A 118 4.54 24.24 4.01
C ARG A 118 5.11 22.97 3.40
N ILE A 119 4.66 22.50 2.23
CA ILE A 119 5.06 21.22 1.64
C ILE A 119 6.32 21.36 0.78
N LEU A 120 6.48 22.50 0.10
CA LEU A 120 7.58 22.84 -0.82
C LEU A 120 8.17 24.21 -0.45
N PRO A 121 8.76 24.38 0.75
CA PRO A 121 9.36 25.63 1.16
C PRO A 121 10.56 25.96 0.26
N LEU A 122 10.64 27.22 -0.13
CA LEU A 122 11.75 27.79 -0.91
C LEU A 122 12.64 28.62 0.02
N ARG A 123 13.92 28.76 -0.32
CA ARG A 123 14.83 29.71 0.32
C ARG A 123 14.84 30.99 -0.50
N GLU A 124 14.79 32.13 0.17
CA GLU A 124 14.83 33.48 -0.44
C GLU A 124 13.68 33.79 -1.42
N ARG A 125 12.80 32.82 -1.67
CA ARG A 125 11.61 32.91 -2.53
C ARG A 125 10.39 32.40 -1.80
N THR A 126 9.22 32.69 -2.34
CA THR A 126 7.95 32.10 -1.94
C THR A 126 7.14 31.68 -3.17
N TRP A 127 5.97 31.11 -2.93
CA TRP A 127 5.02 30.78 -3.98
C TRP A 127 3.99 31.89 -4.11
N GLU A 128 3.60 32.18 -5.34
CA GLU A 128 2.48 33.05 -5.67
C GLU A 128 1.55 32.40 -6.69
N TRP A 129 0.27 32.73 -6.57
CA TRP A 129 -0.80 32.27 -7.47
C TRP A 129 -1.28 33.47 -8.28
N VAL A 130 -0.96 33.48 -9.57
CA VAL A 130 -1.19 34.61 -10.47
C VAL A 130 -2.05 34.20 -11.65
N VAL A 131 -2.61 35.16 -12.37
CA VAL A 131 -3.28 34.91 -13.66
C VAL A 131 -2.23 34.43 -14.67
N HIS A 132 -2.58 33.45 -15.50
CA HIS A 132 -1.66 32.91 -16.49
C HIS A 132 -1.40 33.97 -17.58
N PRO A 133 -0.14 34.25 -17.94
CA PRO A 133 0.21 35.35 -18.86
C PRO A 133 -0.45 35.19 -20.23
N ASP A 134 -0.47 33.96 -20.77
CA ASP A 134 -1.00 33.68 -22.11
C ASP A 134 -2.49 33.29 -22.14
N LYS A 135 -3.10 33.04 -20.98
CA LYS A 135 -4.49 32.55 -20.87
C LYS A 135 -5.19 33.20 -19.66
N PRO A 136 -5.86 34.35 -19.83
CA PRO A 136 -6.42 35.13 -18.73
C PRO A 136 -7.48 34.41 -17.88
N ASP A 137 -8.14 33.38 -18.42
CA ASP A 137 -9.09 32.54 -17.70
C ASP A 137 -8.39 31.50 -16.79
N CYS A 138 -7.12 31.24 -17.03
CA CYS A 138 -6.29 30.30 -16.30
C CYS A 138 -5.40 31.00 -15.28
N HIS A 139 -4.86 30.22 -14.36
CA HIS A 139 -3.95 30.68 -13.33
C HIS A 139 -2.67 29.83 -13.30
N LEU A 140 -1.61 30.42 -12.76
CA LEU A 140 -0.28 29.86 -12.68
C LEU A 140 0.25 29.98 -11.25
N LEU A 141 0.74 28.87 -10.72
CA LEU A 141 1.54 28.81 -9.51
C LEU A 141 3.00 28.93 -9.91
N ARG A 142 3.65 30.01 -9.47
CA ARG A 142 5.06 30.27 -9.77
C ARG A 142 5.82 30.70 -8.53
N GLN A 143 7.14 30.63 -8.63
CA GLN A 143 8.05 31.15 -7.61
C GLN A 143 8.21 32.66 -7.79
N THR A 144 8.30 33.38 -6.68
CA THR A 144 8.64 34.80 -6.67
C THR A 144 10.14 35.01 -6.96
N GLN A 145 10.55 36.27 -7.13
CA GLN A 145 11.96 36.64 -7.29
C GLN A 145 12.78 36.37 -6.02
N ASP A 146 14.09 36.13 -6.17
CA ASP A 146 15.00 35.95 -5.04
C ASP A 146 15.00 37.20 -4.13
N GLY A 147 15.12 36.98 -2.81
CA GLY A 147 15.04 38.01 -1.78
C GLY A 147 13.63 38.35 -1.27
N THR A 148 12.57 37.81 -1.89
CA THR A 148 11.17 38.07 -1.47
C THR A 148 10.65 37.10 -0.40
N GLY A 149 11.34 35.97 -0.20
CA GLY A 149 11.00 34.95 0.78
C GLY A 149 11.94 34.90 1.98
N PRO A 150 11.68 34.01 2.94
CA PRO A 150 12.54 33.83 4.10
C PRO A 150 13.89 33.23 3.70
N GLU A 151 14.98 33.81 4.22
CA GLU A 151 16.35 33.30 4.03
C GLU A 151 16.50 31.87 4.58
N LYS A 152 15.90 31.61 5.76
CA LYS A 152 15.92 30.30 6.43
C LYS A 152 14.55 29.62 6.38
N ALA A 153 14.44 28.56 5.59
CA ALA A 153 13.23 27.77 5.44
C ALA A 153 13.26 26.46 6.25
N LYS A 154 12.14 26.09 6.88
CA LYS A 154 11.99 24.85 7.68
C LYS A 154 11.92 23.61 6.77
N LEU A 155 13.07 23.05 6.42
CA LEU A 155 13.20 21.93 5.47
C LEU A 155 13.20 20.52 6.12
N ARG A 156 13.28 20.43 7.45
CA ARG A 156 13.38 19.14 8.17
C ARG A 156 12.13 18.29 7.92
N GLY A 157 12.32 17.02 7.57
CA GLY A 157 11.24 16.07 7.24
C GLY A 157 10.58 16.26 5.87
N GLN A 158 11.07 17.19 5.04
CA GLN A 158 10.53 17.48 3.69
C GLN A 158 11.49 17.10 2.57
N ARG A 159 12.65 16.57 2.96
CA ARG A 159 13.69 16.03 2.08
C ARG A 159 13.50 14.52 1.98
N GLY A 160 13.81 13.96 0.83
CA GLY A 160 13.78 12.53 0.60
C GLY A 160 13.14 12.15 -0.73
N LEU A 161 13.44 10.93 -1.15
CA LEU A 161 13.01 10.35 -2.44
C LEU A 161 11.99 9.22 -2.22
N SER A 162 11.28 9.24 -1.08
CA SER A 162 10.29 8.22 -0.76
C SER A 162 9.07 8.32 -1.69
N MET A 163 8.40 7.19 -1.93
CA MET A 163 7.15 7.20 -2.70
C MET A 163 6.07 8.07 -2.03
N ALA A 164 6.02 8.08 -0.69
CA ALA A 164 5.10 8.93 0.06
C ALA A 164 5.34 10.42 -0.22
N ARG A 165 6.60 10.84 -0.38
CA ARG A 165 6.93 12.21 -0.77
C ARG A 165 6.50 12.54 -2.19
N ILE A 166 6.75 11.63 -3.15
CA ILE A 166 6.29 11.77 -4.54
C ILE A 166 4.76 11.87 -4.59
N GLU A 167 4.05 11.04 -3.80
CA GLU A 167 2.60 11.08 -3.67
C GLU A 167 2.12 12.42 -3.13
N GLN A 168 2.72 12.91 -2.05
CA GLN A 168 2.36 14.18 -1.43
C GLN A 168 2.49 15.36 -2.40
N ILE A 169 3.59 15.43 -3.16
CA ILE A 169 3.80 16.48 -4.16
C ILE A 169 2.82 16.30 -5.34
N SER A 170 2.56 15.05 -5.77
CA SER A 170 1.61 14.75 -6.83
C SER A 170 0.17 15.16 -6.43
N GLU A 171 -0.22 14.88 -5.19
CA GLU A 171 -1.52 15.30 -4.65
C GLU A 171 -1.60 16.81 -4.52
N LEU A 172 -0.53 17.50 -4.09
CA LEU A 172 -0.48 18.96 -4.07
C LEU A 172 -0.74 19.54 -5.48
N ARG A 173 -0.07 19.03 -6.52
CA ARG A 173 -0.32 19.44 -7.91
C ARG A 173 -1.78 19.20 -8.32
N ARG A 174 -2.35 18.03 -7.99
CA ARG A 174 -3.77 17.72 -8.27
C ARG A 174 -4.73 18.70 -7.60
N ARG A 175 -4.42 19.18 -6.38
CA ARG A 175 -5.23 20.19 -5.69
C ARG A 175 -5.19 21.54 -6.42
N TRP A 176 -4.04 21.97 -6.91
CA TRP A 176 -3.95 23.19 -7.72
C TRP A 176 -4.66 23.08 -9.06
N GLN A 177 -4.54 21.93 -9.74
CA GLN A 177 -5.30 21.65 -10.97
C GLN A 177 -6.80 21.70 -10.74
N SER A 178 -7.27 21.14 -9.63
CA SER A 178 -8.68 21.21 -9.24
C SER A 178 -9.13 22.63 -8.92
N LEU A 179 -8.28 23.46 -8.30
CA LEU A 179 -8.59 24.87 -8.02
C LEU A 179 -8.66 25.67 -9.32
N ASN A 180 -7.68 25.53 -10.21
CA ASN A 180 -7.67 26.19 -11.52
C ASN A 180 -8.95 25.87 -12.30
N GLN A 181 -9.31 24.59 -12.38
CA GLN A 181 -10.56 24.16 -13.03
C GLN A 181 -11.80 24.76 -12.37
N SER A 182 -11.80 24.90 -11.04
CA SER A 182 -12.89 25.55 -10.32
C SER A 182 -12.98 27.04 -10.63
N LEU A 183 -11.84 27.75 -10.70
CA LEU A 183 -11.82 29.20 -10.96
C LEU A 183 -12.23 29.55 -12.39
N ARG A 184 -11.87 28.70 -13.37
CA ARG A 184 -12.30 28.83 -14.77
C ARG A 184 -13.81 28.76 -14.97
N ARG A 185 -14.53 28.09 -14.05
CA ARG A 185 -15.98 27.92 -14.16
C ARG A 185 -16.69 29.15 -13.63
N GLU A 186 -17.42 29.81 -14.53
CA GLU A 186 -18.43 30.79 -14.16
C GLU A 186 -19.52 30.12 -13.30
N ILE A 187 -19.92 30.80 -12.23
CA ILE A 187 -20.86 30.24 -11.25
C ILE A 187 -22.26 30.27 -11.88
N GLY A 188 -22.95 29.13 -11.84
CA GLY A 188 -24.29 28.98 -12.43
C GLY A 188 -24.30 28.41 -13.85
N GLN A 189 -23.14 28.24 -14.49
CA GLN A 189 -23.04 27.60 -15.80
C GLN A 189 -22.89 26.07 -15.73
N LYS A 190 -23.37 25.42 -16.79
CA LYS A 190 -23.27 23.96 -16.96
C LYS A 190 -21.81 23.53 -17.06
N PRO A 191 -21.40 22.42 -16.40
CA PRO A 191 -20.07 21.88 -16.60
C PRO A 191 -19.84 21.46 -18.06
N LEU A 192 -18.67 21.81 -18.61
CA LEU A 192 -18.24 21.32 -19.91
C LEU A 192 -18.26 19.79 -19.96
N THR A 193 -18.72 19.25 -21.07
CA THR A 193 -18.67 17.83 -21.40
C THR A 193 -17.23 17.37 -21.61
N ALA A 194 -16.99 16.06 -21.49
CA ALA A 194 -15.67 15.48 -21.75
C ALA A 194 -15.18 15.67 -23.20
N SER A 195 -16.07 16.00 -24.14
CA SER A 195 -15.70 16.34 -25.52
C SER A 195 -15.20 17.78 -25.61
N GLU A 196 -15.94 18.71 -25.01
CA GLU A 196 -15.57 20.14 -24.98
C GLU A 196 -14.24 20.35 -24.22
N MET A 197 -14.05 19.66 -23.08
CA MET A 197 -12.80 19.71 -22.34
C MET A 197 -11.58 19.19 -23.13
N ARG A 198 -11.78 18.31 -24.14
CA ARG A 198 -10.69 17.83 -24.99
C ARG A 198 -10.28 18.85 -26.04
N ASN A 199 -11.20 19.69 -26.48
CA ASN A 199 -10.97 20.72 -27.49
C ASN A 199 -10.43 22.03 -26.88
N ASP A 200 -10.44 22.16 -25.55
CA ASP A 200 -9.89 23.29 -24.80
C ASP A 200 -8.70 22.85 -23.91
N PRO A 201 -7.47 22.80 -24.45
CA PRO A 201 -6.31 22.36 -23.70
C PRO A 201 -5.97 23.37 -22.59
N ILE A 202 -6.08 22.92 -21.34
CA ILE A 202 -5.77 23.73 -20.16
C ILE A 202 -4.26 23.63 -19.88
N PRO A 203 -3.52 24.76 -19.86
CA PRO A 203 -2.13 24.76 -19.40
C PRO A 203 -2.02 24.19 -17.99
N ASP A 204 -0.93 23.49 -17.70
CA ASP A 204 -0.69 23.01 -16.33
C ASP A 204 -0.43 24.21 -15.41
N PRO A 205 -1.24 24.43 -14.35
CA PRO A 205 -1.04 25.55 -13.45
C PRO A 205 0.21 25.44 -12.58
N CYS A 206 0.97 24.34 -12.62
CA CYS A 206 2.11 24.11 -11.72
C CYS A 206 3.35 23.53 -12.43
N PRO A 207 3.94 24.21 -13.43
CA PRO A 207 5.08 23.70 -14.19
C PRO A 207 6.29 23.40 -13.28
N ASP A 208 6.60 24.28 -12.32
CA ASP A 208 7.71 24.07 -11.38
C ASP A 208 7.55 22.80 -10.53
N ILE A 209 6.32 22.51 -10.10
CA ILE A 209 6.02 21.29 -9.33
C ILE A 209 6.16 20.05 -10.23
N LEU A 210 5.76 20.14 -11.50
CA LEU A 210 5.90 19.06 -12.46
C LEU A 210 7.38 18.73 -12.71
N THR A 211 8.20 19.73 -13.01
CA THR A 211 9.66 19.57 -13.18
C THR A 211 10.28 18.97 -11.91
N LYS A 212 9.87 19.44 -10.72
CA LYS A 212 10.35 18.88 -9.45
C LYS A 212 9.97 17.41 -9.28
N LEU A 213 8.76 17.01 -9.68
CA LEU A 213 8.31 15.62 -9.62
C LEU A 213 9.12 14.71 -10.55
N GLU A 214 9.43 15.17 -11.75
CA GLU A 214 10.27 14.45 -12.72
C GLU A 214 11.68 14.26 -12.16
N ASN A 215 12.31 15.34 -11.70
CA ASN A 215 13.64 15.30 -11.09
C ASN A 215 13.71 14.37 -9.87
N ILE A 216 12.70 14.40 -8.98
CA ILE A 216 12.67 13.50 -7.81
C ILE A 216 12.52 12.04 -8.25
N ARG A 217 11.70 11.74 -9.26
CA ARG A 217 11.53 10.36 -9.78
C ARG A 217 12.82 9.84 -10.39
N GLU A 218 13.49 10.66 -11.19
CA GLU A 218 14.78 10.32 -11.80
C GLU A 218 15.86 10.10 -10.73
N GLN A 219 16.02 11.05 -9.80
CA GLN A 219 16.97 10.93 -8.69
C GLN A 219 16.70 9.68 -7.86
N ARG A 220 15.43 9.33 -7.62
CA ARG A 220 15.06 8.08 -6.93
C ARG A 220 15.56 6.85 -7.68
N VAL A 221 15.37 6.79 -8.99
CA VAL A 221 15.86 5.68 -9.83
C VAL A 221 17.38 5.59 -9.74
N ASN A 222 18.08 6.71 -9.95
CA ASN A 222 19.54 6.77 -9.93
C ASN A 222 20.11 6.36 -8.56
N GLN A 223 19.60 6.91 -7.46
CA GLN A 223 20.09 6.58 -6.12
C GLN A 223 19.74 5.15 -5.70
N THR A 224 18.57 4.64 -6.07
CA THR A 224 18.21 3.24 -5.75
C THR A 224 19.14 2.27 -6.48
N ALA A 225 19.38 2.50 -7.78
CA ALA A 225 20.29 1.65 -8.56
C ALA A 225 21.73 1.74 -8.05
N HIS A 226 22.20 2.95 -7.73
CA HIS A 226 23.51 3.18 -7.12
C HIS A 226 23.67 2.43 -5.80
N LEU A 227 22.68 2.49 -4.89
CA LEU A 227 22.74 1.78 -3.62
C LEU A 227 22.78 0.25 -3.80
N ILE A 228 22.05 -0.30 -4.77
CA ILE A 228 22.09 -1.73 -5.10
C ILE A 228 23.50 -2.12 -5.56
N VAL A 229 24.08 -1.38 -6.51
CA VAL A 229 25.41 -1.67 -7.05
C VAL A 229 26.51 -1.46 -6.01
N ALA A 230 26.42 -0.40 -5.19
CA ALA A 230 27.35 -0.18 -4.08
C ALA A 230 27.33 -1.35 -3.09
N GLN A 231 26.15 -1.85 -2.72
CA GLN A 231 26.03 -3.03 -1.85
C GLN A 231 26.55 -4.30 -2.53
N ALA A 232 26.36 -4.45 -3.84
CA ALA A 232 26.87 -5.56 -4.64
C ALA A 232 28.40 -5.53 -4.71
N LEU A 233 29.02 -4.35 -4.75
CA LEU A 233 30.47 -4.17 -4.68
C LEU A 233 31.04 -4.32 -3.26
N GLY A 234 30.19 -4.56 -2.27
CA GLY A 234 30.61 -4.66 -0.87
C GLY A 234 31.00 -3.33 -0.24
N LEU A 235 30.46 -2.22 -0.75
CA LEU A 235 30.71 -0.87 -0.26
C LEU A 235 29.71 -0.45 0.83
N LYS A 236 30.19 0.31 1.79
CA LYS A 236 29.39 0.99 2.81
C LYS A 236 29.72 2.48 2.82
N VAL A 237 28.71 3.33 2.97
CA VAL A 237 28.93 4.77 3.16
C VAL A 237 29.67 4.97 4.48
N ARG A 238 30.79 5.69 4.44
CA ARG A 238 31.59 6.05 5.61
C ARG A 238 31.37 7.52 5.97
N GLU A 239 31.83 7.91 7.16
CA GLU A 239 31.84 9.32 7.54
C GLU A 239 32.74 10.13 6.59
N PRO A 240 32.30 11.32 6.14
CA PRO A 240 33.09 12.13 5.22
C PRO A 240 34.43 12.54 5.86
N GLN A 241 35.54 12.15 5.24
CA GLN A 241 36.87 12.61 5.61
C GLN A 241 37.25 13.89 4.86
N MET A 242 36.66 14.12 3.69
CA MET A 242 36.87 15.32 2.89
C MET A 242 36.16 16.53 3.50
N SER A 243 36.86 17.67 3.48
CA SER A 243 36.27 18.96 3.87
C SER A 243 35.03 19.29 3.02
N ALA A 244 34.08 20.05 3.58
CA ALA A 244 32.86 20.43 2.86
C ALA A 244 33.17 21.17 1.54
N LYS A 245 34.18 22.04 1.54
CA LYS A 245 34.63 22.80 0.36
C LYS A 245 35.19 21.87 -0.73
N SER A 246 36.01 20.89 -0.34
CA SER A 246 36.57 19.92 -1.29
C SER A 246 35.49 19.03 -1.91
N ARG A 247 34.49 18.63 -1.13
CA ARG A 247 33.36 17.84 -1.61
C ARG A 247 32.49 18.62 -2.59
N GLU A 248 32.27 19.91 -2.36
CA GLU A 248 31.55 20.78 -3.29
C GLU A 248 32.28 20.93 -4.63
N ILE A 249 33.61 21.11 -4.61
CA ILE A 249 34.43 21.23 -5.83
C ILE A 249 34.41 19.93 -6.67
N THR A 250 34.43 18.78 -5.99
CA THR A 250 34.50 17.46 -6.64
C THR A 250 33.13 16.82 -6.86
N ASP A 251 32.05 17.52 -6.50
CA ASP A 251 30.69 16.99 -6.48
C ASP A 251 30.55 15.65 -5.71
N THR A 252 31.34 15.49 -4.65
CA THR A 252 31.36 14.26 -3.85
C THR A 252 30.23 14.26 -2.83
N HIS A 253 29.16 13.52 -3.13
CA HIS A 253 27.98 13.42 -2.27
C HIS A 253 28.07 12.35 -1.16
N GLY A 254 29.08 11.48 -1.21
CA GLY A 254 29.33 10.47 -0.19
C GLY A 254 30.64 9.74 -0.43
N GLU A 255 31.27 9.32 0.66
CA GLU A 255 32.49 8.52 0.63
C GLU A 255 32.17 7.08 1.02
N TYR A 256 32.91 6.12 0.46
CA TYR A 256 32.66 4.70 0.65
C TYR A 256 33.91 3.98 1.18
N GLU A 257 33.67 2.94 1.98
CA GLU A 257 34.68 1.96 2.39
C GLU A 257 34.26 0.55 1.93
N VAL A 258 35.25 -0.31 1.67
CA VAL A 258 35.02 -1.71 1.32
C VAL A 258 34.87 -2.51 2.61
N VAL A 259 33.73 -3.19 2.78
CA VAL A 259 33.43 -4.00 3.99
C VAL A 259 33.28 -5.49 3.70
N ARG A 260 33.20 -5.89 2.42
CA ARG A 260 33.15 -7.27 1.97
C ARG A 260 33.57 -7.39 0.50
N PRO A 261 33.91 -8.59 0.01
CA PRO A 261 34.13 -8.82 -1.41
C PRO A 261 32.88 -8.49 -2.25
N PRO A 262 33.05 -8.08 -3.51
CA PRO A 262 31.94 -7.97 -4.47
C PRO A 262 31.22 -9.30 -4.66
N VAL A 263 29.94 -9.22 -5.03
CA VAL A 263 29.13 -10.40 -5.39
C VAL A 263 29.41 -10.83 -6.84
N ASP A 264 29.22 -12.12 -7.12
CA ASP A 264 29.36 -12.66 -8.47
C ASP A 264 28.21 -12.27 -9.41
N MET A 265 27.03 -11.95 -8.85
CA MET A 265 25.86 -11.59 -9.62
C MET A 265 24.83 -10.83 -8.78
N ILE A 266 24.00 -10.03 -9.45
CA ILE A 266 22.83 -9.38 -8.85
C ILE A 266 21.57 -10.08 -9.39
N VAL A 267 20.68 -10.53 -8.50
CA VAL A 267 19.42 -11.15 -8.90
C VAL A 267 18.26 -10.20 -8.61
N LEU A 268 17.47 -9.89 -9.63
CA LEU A 268 16.27 -9.05 -9.53
C LEU A 268 15.02 -9.84 -9.95
N GLU A 269 13.86 -9.37 -9.49
CA GLU A 269 12.56 -9.90 -9.90
C GLU A 269 12.25 -9.57 -11.36
N ASP A 270 11.85 -10.58 -12.13
CA ASP A 270 11.20 -10.38 -13.43
C ASP A 270 9.76 -9.91 -13.21
N LEU A 271 9.57 -8.60 -13.35
CA LEU A 271 8.28 -7.91 -13.32
C LEU A 271 7.86 -7.40 -14.71
N ALA A 272 8.37 -7.99 -15.80
CA ALA A 272 8.05 -7.56 -17.17
C ALA A 272 6.55 -7.68 -17.48
N ARG A 273 5.84 -8.63 -16.84
CA ARG A 273 4.39 -8.82 -16.97
C ARG A 273 3.56 -8.02 -15.97
N TYR A 274 4.20 -7.31 -15.05
CA TYR A 274 3.52 -6.52 -14.01
C TYR A 274 3.34 -5.06 -14.46
N LEU A 275 2.56 -4.89 -15.54
CA LEU A 275 2.33 -3.61 -16.23
C LEU A 275 1.00 -2.99 -15.83
N SER A 276 0.83 -1.68 -16.00
CA SER A 276 -0.49 -1.06 -15.88
C SER A 276 -1.46 -1.69 -16.88
N ASP A 277 -2.64 -2.06 -16.40
CA ASP A 277 -3.64 -2.78 -17.20
C ASP A 277 -5.06 -2.28 -16.86
N GLN A 278 -5.97 -2.28 -17.84
CA GLN A 278 -7.37 -1.86 -17.64
C GLN A 278 -8.11 -2.80 -16.69
N GLY A 279 -7.69 -4.07 -16.59
CA GLY A 279 -8.23 -5.03 -15.62
C GLY A 279 -7.80 -4.78 -14.16
N ARG A 280 -6.87 -3.85 -13.91
CA ARG A 280 -6.39 -3.51 -12.55
C ARG A 280 -7.06 -2.26 -12.01
N ALA A 281 -7.12 -2.16 -10.68
CA ALA A 281 -7.64 -0.97 -10.03
C ALA A 281 -6.80 0.28 -10.39
N LYS A 282 -7.45 1.43 -10.57
CA LYS A 282 -6.78 2.71 -10.88
C LYS A 282 -5.70 3.08 -9.85
N SER A 283 -5.94 2.76 -8.57
CA SER A 283 -4.97 2.98 -7.48
C SER A 283 -3.70 2.13 -7.65
N GLU A 284 -3.85 0.88 -8.07
CA GLU A 284 -2.74 -0.02 -8.35
C GLU A 284 -1.92 0.47 -9.56
N ASN A 285 -2.59 0.82 -10.66
CA ASN A 285 -1.92 1.38 -11.84
C ASN A 285 -1.15 2.67 -11.50
N THR A 286 -1.74 3.54 -10.68
CA THR A 286 -1.08 4.77 -10.21
C THR A 286 0.18 4.45 -9.41
N ARG A 287 0.14 3.43 -8.55
CA ARG A 287 1.31 2.98 -7.78
C ARG A 287 2.37 2.37 -8.69
N LEU A 288 2.00 1.58 -9.69
CA LEU A 288 2.93 1.00 -10.67
C LEU A 288 3.70 2.08 -11.45
N MET A 289 2.99 3.11 -11.91
CA MET A 289 3.63 4.25 -12.59
C MET A 289 4.64 4.98 -11.70
N LYS A 290 4.35 5.11 -10.40
CA LYS A 290 5.25 5.74 -9.43
C LYS A 290 6.41 4.86 -8.99
N TRP A 291 6.29 3.54 -9.14
CA TRP A 291 7.33 2.60 -8.72
C TRP A 291 8.57 2.70 -9.62
N CYS A 292 8.37 2.91 -10.92
CA CYS A 292 9.43 2.97 -11.91
C CYS A 292 10.35 1.72 -11.88
N HIS A 293 9.80 0.54 -11.57
CA HIS A 293 10.60 -0.67 -11.35
C HIS A 293 11.46 -1.05 -12.56
N ARG A 294 10.94 -0.85 -13.78
CA ARG A 294 11.69 -1.09 -15.03
C ARG A 294 12.89 -0.16 -15.19
N ALA A 295 12.73 1.12 -14.86
CA ALA A 295 13.82 2.10 -14.94
C ALA A 295 14.91 1.77 -13.91
N ILE A 296 14.54 1.32 -12.70
CA ILE A 296 15.51 0.85 -11.69
C ILE A 296 16.30 -0.34 -12.23
N MET A 297 15.62 -1.35 -12.77
CA MET A 297 16.27 -2.55 -13.33
C MET A 297 17.24 -2.21 -14.46
N GLN A 298 16.81 -1.38 -15.43
CA GLN A 298 17.66 -0.92 -16.52
C GLN A 298 18.88 -0.13 -16.01
N LYS A 299 18.68 0.74 -15.01
CA LYS A 299 19.76 1.52 -14.43
C LYS A 299 20.75 0.63 -13.66
N VAL A 300 20.28 -0.38 -12.93
CA VAL A 300 21.17 -1.36 -12.27
C VAL A 300 22.02 -2.10 -13.29
N LYS A 301 21.45 -2.56 -14.41
CA LYS A 301 22.22 -3.19 -15.50
C LYS A 301 23.31 -2.28 -16.05
N MET A 302 22.94 -1.03 -16.38
CA MET A 302 23.87 -0.02 -16.88
C MET A 302 25.00 0.28 -15.88
N LEU A 303 24.69 0.37 -14.59
CA LEU A 303 25.69 0.67 -13.56
C LEU A 303 26.55 -0.54 -13.18
N ALA A 304 26.05 -1.76 -13.33
CA ALA A 304 26.78 -2.99 -13.02
C ALA A 304 27.75 -3.43 -14.15
N GLU A 305 27.45 -3.06 -15.39
CA GLU A 305 28.21 -3.44 -16.59
C GLU A 305 29.72 -3.11 -16.50
N PRO A 306 30.15 -1.90 -16.10
CA PRO A 306 31.58 -1.58 -15.98
C PRO A 306 32.35 -2.42 -14.95
N PHE A 307 31.64 -3.02 -13.99
CA PHE A 307 32.22 -3.87 -12.96
C PHE A 307 32.19 -5.36 -13.34
N GLY A 308 31.65 -5.70 -14.52
CA GLY A 308 31.51 -7.09 -14.96
C GLY A 308 30.52 -7.91 -14.13
N ILE A 309 29.63 -7.29 -13.35
CA ILE A 309 28.67 -7.99 -12.51
C ILE A 309 27.39 -8.28 -13.31
N PRO A 310 27.09 -9.55 -13.65
CA PRO A 310 25.86 -9.89 -14.35
C PRO A 310 24.62 -9.63 -13.48
N VAL A 311 23.57 -9.10 -14.13
CA VAL A 311 22.25 -8.89 -13.51
C VAL A 311 21.26 -9.89 -14.08
N LEU A 312 20.82 -10.83 -13.24
CA LEU A 312 19.87 -11.89 -13.59
C LEU A 312 18.44 -11.51 -13.24
N GLU A 313 17.50 -11.85 -14.11
CA GLU A 313 16.07 -11.68 -13.88
C GLU A 313 15.42 -13.03 -13.54
N THR A 314 14.75 -13.12 -12.40
CA THR A 314 14.15 -14.36 -11.90
C THR A 314 12.63 -14.22 -11.74
N PRO A 315 11.82 -15.22 -12.16
CA PRO A 315 10.38 -15.18 -11.98
C PRO A 315 9.96 -14.99 -10.51
N ALA A 316 9.28 -13.86 -10.23
CA ALA A 316 8.84 -13.49 -8.88
C ALA A 316 7.54 -14.16 -8.43
N ALA A 317 6.93 -15.00 -9.27
CA ALA A 317 5.70 -15.68 -8.92
C ALA A 317 5.87 -16.47 -7.60
N TYR A 318 5.04 -16.14 -6.61
CA TYR A 318 5.04 -16.76 -5.28
C TYR A 318 6.34 -16.62 -4.47
N SER A 319 7.30 -15.77 -4.85
CA SER A 319 8.55 -15.57 -4.07
C SER A 319 8.29 -15.08 -2.64
N SER A 320 7.21 -14.34 -2.43
CA SER A 320 6.78 -13.82 -1.12
C SER A 320 5.79 -14.71 -0.37
N ARG A 321 5.50 -15.91 -0.90
CA ARG A 321 4.47 -16.84 -0.37
C ARG A 321 5.04 -18.13 0.23
N PHE A 322 6.35 -18.33 0.11
CA PHE A 322 7.06 -19.50 0.63
C PHE A 322 8.24 -19.05 1.49
N CYS A 323 8.56 -19.83 2.52
CA CYS A 323 9.73 -19.60 3.35
C CYS A 323 11.01 -19.93 2.58
N SER A 324 11.98 -19.04 2.55
CA SER A 324 13.26 -19.27 1.86
C SER A 324 14.16 -20.30 2.55
N LEU A 325 13.89 -20.62 3.82
CA LEU A 325 14.66 -21.61 4.59
C LEU A 325 14.12 -23.02 4.44
N THR A 326 12.79 -23.17 4.43
CA THR A 326 12.13 -24.49 4.50
C THR A 326 11.29 -24.82 3.28
N GLY A 327 10.97 -23.86 2.42
CA GLY A 327 10.03 -24.05 1.32
C GLY A 327 8.57 -24.20 1.77
N MET A 328 8.25 -24.00 3.06
CA MET A 328 6.86 -24.02 3.55
C MET A 328 6.08 -22.79 3.07
N ALA A 329 4.85 -23.01 2.62
CA ALA A 329 3.94 -21.91 2.29
C ALA A 329 3.57 -21.08 3.53
N GLY A 330 3.30 -19.80 3.33
CA GLY A 330 3.00 -18.87 4.41
C GLY A 330 2.24 -17.62 3.95
N PHE A 331 1.99 -16.74 4.92
CA PHE A 331 1.22 -15.52 4.74
C PHE A 331 1.99 -14.30 5.26
N ARG A 332 1.49 -13.11 4.91
CA ARG A 332 2.06 -11.84 5.38
C ARG A 332 1.32 -11.33 6.62
N ALA A 333 2.07 -10.75 7.52
CA ALA A 333 1.63 -10.20 8.80
C ALA A 333 2.33 -8.87 9.09
N ALA A 334 1.91 -8.20 10.15
CA ALA A 334 2.52 -6.97 10.64
C ALA A 334 2.66 -7.04 12.17
N GLU A 335 3.69 -6.35 12.67
CA GLU A 335 3.75 -5.96 14.07
C GLU A 335 2.73 -4.84 14.29
N VAL A 336 1.92 -4.96 15.33
CA VAL A 336 0.84 -4.04 15.69
C VAL A 336 1.08 -3.55 17.10
N GLY A 337 1.09 -2.22 17.27
CA GLY A 337 1.13 -1.54 18.56
C GLY A 337 -0.23 -0.97 18.95
N TRP A 338 -0.34 -0.48 20.20
CA TRP A 338 -1.60 0.07 20.73
C TRP A 338 -2.14 1.25 19.91
N ASN A 339 -1.26 2.09 19.36
CA ASN A 339 -1.65 3.24 18.53
C ASN A 339 -2.33 2.85 17.20
N ASP A 340 -2.11 1.62 16.73
CA ASP A 340 -2.65 1.15 15.46
C ASP A 340 -4.17 0.90 15.54
N ARG A 341 -4.77 0.86 16.73
CA ARG A 341 -6.22 0.66 16.90
C ARG A 341 -7.09 1.64 16.11
N HIS A 342 -6.52 2.79 15.77
CA HIS A 342 -7.17 3.85 15.02
C HIS A 342 -7.05 3.70 13.50
N GLU A 343 -6.19 2.82 13.00
CA GLU A 343 -6.16 2.53 11.57
C GLU A 343 -7.48 1.88 11.15
N PHE A 344 -7.94 2.24 9.95
CA PHE A 344 -9.25 1.80 9.44
C PHE A 344 -9.47 0.29 9.57
N ARG A 345 -8.46 -0.52 9.22
CA ARG A 345 -8.55 -1.99 9.29
C ARG A 345 -8.93 -2.48 10.69
N TRP A 346 -8.20 -2.03 11.71
CA TRP A 346 -8.35 -2.51 13.07
C TRP A 346 -9.61 -1.92 13.69
N ARG A 347 -9.84 -0.62 13.45
CA ARG A 347 -11.03 0.08 13.93
C ARG A 347 -12.33 -0.56 13.46
N GLU A 348 -12.44 -0.96 12.19
CA GLU A 348 -13.66 -1.61 11.70
C GLU A 348 -13.90 -2.98 12.34
N LEU A 349 -12.83 -3.73 12.66
CA LEU A 349 -12.96 -5.02 13.37
C LEU A 349 -13.30 -4.84 14.86
N LEU A 350 -12.75 -3.79 15.49
CA LEU A 350 -13.02 -3.47 16.89
C LEU A 350 -14.44 -2.93 17.13
N LYS A 351 -15.09 -2.37 16.10
CA LYS A 351 -16.49 -1.92 16.16
C LYS A 351 -17.50 -3.07 16.14
N LEU A 352 -17.10 -4.28 15.74
CA LEU A 352 -18.01 -5.42 15.67
C LEU A 352 -18.38 -5.87 17.08
N ASP A 353 -19.68 -5.96 17.36
CA ASP A 353 -20.20 -6.49 18.62
C ASP A 353 -20.20 -8.03 18.58
N LEU A 354 -19.43 -8.64 19.47
CA LEU A 354 -19.33 -10.10 19.57
C LEU A 354 -20.65 -10.75 20.02
N ALA A 355 -21.43 -10.08 20.88
CA ALA A 355 -22.71 -10.61 21.35
C ALA A 355 -23.76 -10.59 20.22
N GLU A 356 -23.79 -9.52 19.42
CA GLU A 356 -24.64 -9.44 18.23
C GLU A 356 -24.30 -10.54 17.22
N LEU A 357 -23.01 -10.69 16.89
CA LEU A 357 -22.54 -11.76 15.99
C LEU A 357 -22.90 -13.16 16.51
N GLN A 358 -22.75 -13.41 17.81
CA GLN A 358 -23.13 -14.68 18.42
C GLN A 358 -24.65 -14.94 18.33
N GLY A 359 -25.46 -13.90 18.49
CA GLY A 359 -26.91 -13.95 18.29
C GLY A 359 -27.28 -14.29 16.84
N GLU A 360 -26.59 -13.70 15.86
CA GLU A 360 -26.82 -13.99 14.44
C GLU A 360 -26.40 -15.41 14.04
N ILE A 361 -25.29 -15.91 14.58
CA ILE A 361 -24.83 -17.30 14.40
C ILE A 361 -25.93 -18.26 14.85
N THR A 362 -26.46 -18.05 16.06
CA THR A 362 -27.51 -18.88 16.64
C THR A 362 -28.79 -18.87 15.78
N LYS A 363 -29.17 -17.70 15.25
CA LYS A 363 -30.33 -17.55 14.34
C LYS A 363 -30.12 -18.15 12.95
N SER A 364 -28.87 -18.29 12.50
CA SER A 364 -28.52 -18.69 11.12
C SER A 364 -28.18 -20.18 10.99
N ALA A 365 -28.48 -21.01 12.00
CA ALA A 365 -28.14 -22.44 12.04
C ALA A 365 -28.56 -23.22 10.79
N ASN A 366 -29.68 -22.85 10.16
CA ASN A 366 -30.21 -23.55 8.98
C ASN A 366 -29.56 -23.12 7.65
N ASN A 367 -28.72 -22.07 7.63
CA ASN A 367 -28.02 -21.61 6.43
C ASN A 367 -26.51 -21.78 6.60
N LYS A 368 -25.99 -22.93 6.14
CA LYS A 368 -24.58 -23.31 6.29
C LYS A 368 -23.60 -22.25 5.77
N THR A 369 -23.83 -21.65 4.61
CA THR A 369 -22.91 -20.65 4.03
C THR A 369 -22.90 -19.35 4.81
N LYS A 370 -24.08 -18.90 5.28
CA LYS A 370 -24.17 -17.72 6.14
C LYS A 370 -23.52 -17.99 7.50
N LEU A 371 -23.78 -19.16 8.09
CA LEU A 371 -23.20 -19.60 9.35
C LEU A 371 -21.66 -19.61 9.29
N GLU A 372 -21.07 -20.28 8.30
CA GLU A 372 -19.61 -20.32 8.12
C GLU A 372 -18.99 -18.91 7.96
N THR A 373 -19.73 -17.97 7.38
CA THR A 373 -19.27 -16.58 7.21
C THR A 373 -19.28 -15.82 8.53
N LEU A 374 -20.37 -15.95 9.30
CA LEU A 374 -20.53 -15.31 10.61
C LEU A 374 -19.54 -15.87 11.63
N GLU A 375 -19.34 -17.19 11.69
CA GLU A 375 -18.36 -17.82 12.58
C GLU A 375 -16.94 -17.32 12.31
N ARG A 376 -16.56 -17.16 11.02
CA ARG A 376 -15.27 -16.58 10.64
C ARG A 376 -15.16 -15.11 11.04
N GLN A 377 -16.21 -14.32 10.87
CA GLN A 377 -16.22 -12.92 11.28
C GLN A 377 -16.08 -12.80 12.80
N PHE A 378 -16.83 -13.60 13.56
CA PHE A 378 -16.74 -13.67 15.01
C PHE A 378 -15.34 -14.04 15.49
N ALA A 379 -14.74 -15.12 14.94
CA ALA A 379 -13.41 -15.55 15.31
C ALA A 379 -12.35 -14.45 15.06
N VAL A 380 -12.42 -13.76 13.92
CA VAL A 380 -11.51 -12.66 13.57
C VAL A 380 -11.71 -11.44 14.47
N ALA A 381 -12.95 -11.06 14.76
CA ALA A 381 -13.28 -9.93 15.62
C ALA A 381 -12.79 -10.19 17.06
N LYS A 382 -13.07 -11.39 17.59
CA LYS A 382 -12.61 -11.81 18.92
C LYS A 382 -11.09 -11.78 19.03
N ALA A 383 -10.40 -12.41 18.08
CA ALA A 383 -8.93 -12.42 17.99
C ALA A 383 -8.35 -11.00 17.97
N THR A 384 -8.98 -10.08 17.23
CA THR A 384 -8.57 -8.67 17.18
C THR A 384 -8.74 -7.98 18.53
N GLN A 385 -9.91 -8.14 19.17
CA GLN A 385 -10.18 -7.55 20.49
C GLN A 385 -9.21 -8.10 21.56
N ASP A 386 -8.92 -9.39 21.54
CA ASP A 386 -7.97 -10.03 22.47
C ASP A 386 -6.55 -9.45 22.31
N ILE A 387 -6.05 -9.28 21.08
CA ILE A 387 -4.74 -8.63 20.85
C ILE A 387 -4.73 -7.20 21.39
N PHE A 388 -5.75 -6.39 21.10
CA PHE A 388 -5.76 -4.99 21.54
C PHE A 388 -5.96 -4.85 23.06
N ARG A 389 -6.60 -5.81 23.72
CA ARG A 389 -6.66 -5.87 25.19
C ARG A 389 -5.28 -6.10 25.80
N GLU A 390 -4.47 -6.99 25.22
CA GLU A 390 -3.08 -7.19 25.67
C GLU A 390 -2.19 -5.98 25.34
N LEU A 391 -2.36 -5.36 24.17
CA LEU A 391 -1.64 -4.14 23.81
C LEU A 391 -1.98 -2.96 24.74
N ASP A 392 -3.19 -2.90 25.27
CA ASP A 392 -3.58 -1.87 26.24
C ASP A 392 -2.78 -2.03 27.54
N LYS A 393 -2.67 -3.26 28.07
CA LYS A 393 -1.81 -3.56 29.22
C LYS A 393 -0.35 -3.22 28.94
N ILE A 394 0.16 -3.60 27.77
CA ILE A 394 1.53 -3.29 27.34
C ILE A 394 1.76 -1.77 27.28
N SER A 395 0.81 -1.01 26.75
CA SER A 395 0.92 0.46 26.63
C SER A 395 1.02 1.18 27.98
N GLN A 396 0.55 0.53 29.05
CA GLN A 396 0.61 1.01 30.43
C GLN A 396 1.81 0.43 31.22
N SER A 397 2.58 -0.47 30.61
CA SER A 397 3.77 -1.08 31.22
C SER A 397 5.03 -0.21 31.05
N ILE A 398 6.14 -0.64 31.66
CA ILE A 398 7.46 -0.03 31.47
C ILE A 398 8.00 -0.18 30.03
N HIS A 399 7.40 -1.08 29.23
CA HIS A 399 7.77 -1.33 27.84
C HIS A 399 6.62 -1.03 26.87
N PRO A 400 6.14 0.23 26.77
CA PRO A 400 4.97 0.61 25.98
C PRO A 400 5.17 0.50 24.47
N HIS A 401 6.39 0.21 24.03
CA HIS A 401 6.78 0.07 22.63
C HIS A 401 6.75 -1.40 22.14
N ARG A 402 6.49 -2.37 23.02
CA ARG A 402 6.32 -3.78 22.63
C ARG A 402 5.11 -3.93 21.69
N THR A 403 5.22 -4.82 20.70
CA THR A 403 4.22 -5.02 19.63
C THR A 403 3.83 -6.48 19.52
N LEU A 404 2.62 -6.72 19.02
CA LEU A 404 2.07 -8.06 18.80
C LEU A 404 1.81 -8.30 17.31
N MET A 405 1.94 -9.55 16.89
CA MET A 405 1.78 -9.96 15.50
C MET A 405 0.30 -10.07 15.12
N ALA A 406 -0.08 -9.53 13.97
CA ALA A 406 -1.43 -9.70 13.40
C ALA A 406 -1.39 -9.97 11.88
N PRO A 407 -2.31 -10.79 11.34
CA PRO A 407 -2.39 -11.05 9.90
C PRO A 407 -2.67 -9.78 9.09
N GLN A 408 -1.84 -9.53 8.07
CA GLN A 408 -1.92 -8.34 7.24
C GLN A 408 -1.49 -8.67 5.80
N PRO A 409 -2.45 -8.85 4.87
CA PRO A 409 -2.16 -8.85 3.44
C PRO A 409 -1.24 -7.70 3.02
N GLY A 410 -0.09 -8.05 2.42
CA GLY A 410 0.94 -7.08 2.03
C GLY A 410 1.83 -6.58 3.18
N GLY A 411 1.69 -7.12 4.38
CA GLY A 411 2.47 -6.75 5.56
C GLY A 411 3.97 -7.05 5.43
N PRO A 412 4.80 -6.42 6.28
CA PRO A 412 6.26 -6.49 6.20
C PRO A 412 6.84 -7.79 6.78
N MET A 413 6.05 -8.59 7.49
CA MET A 413 6.49 -9.86 8.08
C MET A 413 5.94 -11.05 7.30
N PHE A 414 6.75 -12.08 7.11
CA PHE A 414 6.35 -13.37 6.57
C PHE A 414 6.27 -14.39 7.71
N ILE A 415 5.18 -15.15 7.73
CA ILE A 415 4.91 -16.20 8.71
C ILE A 415 4.60 -17.50 7.98
N THR A 416 5.25 -18.59 8.38
CA THR A 416 4.94 -19.93 7.90
C THR A 416 3.54 -20.35 8.31
N ALA A 417 2.79 -21.02 7.43
CA ALA A 417 1.40 -21.40 7.69
C ALA A 417 1.24 -22.34 8.90
N ARG A 418 2.31 -23.05 9.26
CA ARG A 418 2.41 -23.86 10.47
C ARG A 418 3.71 -23.57 11.18
N GLU A 419 3.79 -24.00 12.43
CA GLU A 419 5.08 -24.13 13.08
C GLU A 419 5.94 -25.18 12.37
N ILE A 420 7.22 -24.84 12.19
CA ILE A 420 8.22 -25.73 11.63
C ILE A 420 9.54 -25.50 12.34
N LEU A 421 10.29 -26.57 12.53
CA LEU A 421 11.63 -26.52 13.10
C LEU A 421 12.58 -25.78 12.16
N HIS A 422 13.47 -25.00 12.75
CA HIS A 422 14.54 -24.35 12.01
C HIS A 422 15.51 -25.42 11.48
N PRO A 423 15.89 -25.41 10.19
CA PRO A 423 16.71 -26.46 9.61
C PRO A 423 18.16 -26.48 10.14
N ALA A 424 18.68 -25.33 10.59
CA ALA A 424 20.02 -25.27 11.19
C ALA A 424 20.05 -25.74 12.66
N PRO A 425 21.10 -26.46 13.11
CA PRO A 425 21.28 -26.89 14.49
C PRO A 425 21.28 -25.74 15.52
N ALA A 426 20.88 -26.03 16.77
CA ALA A 426 20.87 -25.07 17.88
C ALA A 426 22.18 -24.31 18.06
N ALA A 427 23.32 -25.01 18.02
CA ALA A 427 24.65 -24.41 18.23
C ALA A 427 24.99 -23.30 17.22
N ASN A 428 24.41 -23.34 16.01
CA ASN A 428 24.72 -22.40 14.94
C ASN A 428 23.71 -21.24 14.85
N ARG A 429 22.79 -21.13 15.81
CA ARG A 429 21.74 -20.12 15.81
C ARG A 429 22.04 -19.03 16.82
N LYS A 430 21.94 -17.78 16.38
CA LYS A 430 21.96 -16.61 17.29
C LYS A 430 20.65 -16.46 18.08
N GLN A 431 19.57 -17.12 17.66
CA GLN A 431 18.23 -16.98 18.22
C GLN A 431 17.90 -18.20 19.10
N LYS A 432 17.29 -17.94 20.27
CA LYS A 432 16.75 -18.98 21.17
C LYS A 432 15.51 -19.64 20.55
N GLY A 433 15.35 -20.95 20.75
CA GLY A 433 14.19 -21.72 20.34
C GLY A 433 14.43 -22.61 19.10
N ASN A 434 13.50 -23.53 18.87
CA ASN A 434 13.64 -24.55 17.83
C ASN A 434 12.86 -24.27 16.55
N ALA A 435 11.92 -23.33 16.55
CA ALA A 435 11.05 -23.04 15.41
C ALA A 435 11.59 -21.93 14.49
N VAL A 436 11.15 -21.93 13.23
CA VAL A 436 11.33 -20.80 12.32
C VAL A 436 10.50 -19.61 12.82
N LEU A 437 11.18 -18.49 13.07
CA LEU A 437 10.56 -17.25 13.52
C LEU A 437 9.99 -16.44 12.34
N PRO A 438 9.07 -15.49 12.58
CA PRO A 438 8.70 -14.50 11.59
C PRO A 438 9.93 -13.77 11.04
N VAL A 439 9.97 -13.59 9.72
CA VAL A 439 11.08 -12.92 9.02
C VAL A 439 10.57 -11.73 8.22
N GLN A 440 11.43 -10.76 7.92
CA GLN A 440 11.05 -9.67 7.03
C GLN A 440 10.69 -10.23 5.65
N ALA A 441 9.48 -9.92 5.17
CA ALA A 441 8.85 -10.59 4.05
C ALA A 441 9.54 -10.35 2.71
N ASP A 442 10.20 -9.20 2.54
CA ASP A 442 10.92 -8.82 1.34
C ASP A 442 12.34 -9.40 1.32
N LEU A 443 13.00 -9.56 2.48
CA LEU A 443 14.23 -10.32 2.64
C LEU A 443 14.00 -11.80 2.33
N ASN A 444 12.91 -12.39 2.84
CA ASN A 444 12.49 -13.74 2.48
C ASN A 444 12.23 -13.87 0.97
N ALA A 445 11.54 -12.90 0.37
CA ALA A 445 11.30 -12.89 -1.07
C ALA A 445 12.60 -12.74 -1.88
N ALA A 446 13.52 -11.88 -1.46
CA ALA A 446 14.83 -11.69 -2.09
C ALA A 446 15.68 -12.96 -2.00
N ALA A 447 15.71 -13.63 -0.84
CA ALA A 447 16.39 -14.91 -0.68
C ALA A 447 15.79 -15.99 -1.59
N ASN A 448 14.46 -16.07 -1.70
CA ASN A 448 13.80 -16.99 -2.64
C ASN A 448 14.17 -16.70 -4.10
N LEU A 449 14.29 -15.43 -4.50
CA LEU A 449 14.71 -15.07 -5.85
C LEU A 449 16.15 -15.51 -6.11
N ALA A 450 17.07 -15.19 -5.20
CA ALA A 450 18.47 -15.59 -5.30
C ALA A 450 18.62 -17.12 -5.40
N LEU A 451 17.93 -17.87 -4.52
CA LEU A 451 17.95 -19.33 -4.54
C LEU A 451 17.42 -19.89 -5.86
N ARG A 452 16.34 -19.33 -6.42
CA ARG A 452 15.80 -19.78 -7.71
C ARG A 452 16.74 -19.51 -8.89
N ALA A 453 17.57 -18.47 -8.81
CA ALA A 453 18.52 -18.15 -9.87
C ALA A 453 19.64 -19.20 -9.97
N VAL A 454 20.05 -19.78 -8.84
CA VAL A 454 21.20 -20.69 -8.76
C VAL A 454 20.81 -22.17 -8.59
N ALA A 455 19.61 -22.46 -8.07
CA ALA A 455 19.21 -23.83 -7.78
C ALA A 455 18.89 -24.63 -9.04
N HIS A 456 19.35 -25.88 -9.06
CA HIS A 456 19.01 -26.84 -10.10
C HIS A 456 17.47 -26.93 -10.27
N PRO A 457 16.94 -26.97 -11.51
CA PRO A 457 15.48 -27.02 -11.75
C PRO A 457 14.73 -28.17 -11.07
N ALA A 458 15.44 -29.23 -10.66
CA ALA A 458 14.88 -30.36 -9.92
C ALA A 458 14.58 -30.07 -8.44
N CYS A 459 15.12 -29.00 -7.85
CA CYS A 459 14.92 -28.63 -6.45
C CYS A 459 13.50 -28.10 -6.22
N ALA A 460 12.53 -29.01 -6.01
CA ALA A 460 11.11 -28.67 -5.87
C ALA A 460 10.81 -27.77 -4.66
N HIS A 461 11.62 -27.85 -3.60
CA HIS A 461 11.49 -26.99 -2.42
C HIS A 461 11.92 -25.53 -2.67
N ILE A 462 12.57 -25.21 -3.81
CA ILE A 462 12.91 -23.84 -4.25
C ILE A 462 12.03 -23.44 -5.45
N HIS A 463 11.89 -24.35 -6.40
CA HIS A 463 11.03 -24.23 -7.58
C HIS A 463 9.63 -24.78 -7.26
N HIS A 464 8.93 -24.13 -6.31
CA HIS A 464 7.72 -24.70 -5.70
C HIS A 464 6.59 -24.99 -6.70
N ARG A 465 6.47 -24.22 -7.79
CA ARG A 465 5.38 -24.39 -8.76
C ARG A 465 5.75 -25.44 -9.80
N LEU A 466 4.90 -26.46 -9.91
CA LEU A 466 4.89 -27.42 -10.99
C LEU A 466 3.75 -27.10 -11.95
N ARG A 467 4.07 -26.66 -13.18
CA ARG A 467 3.07 -26.48 -14.23
C ARG A 467 2.60 -27.83 -14.75
N THR A 468 1.29 -27.96 -14.98
CA THR A 468 0.71 -29.19 -15.51
C THR A 468 -0.11 -28.94 -16.77
N GLU A 469 -0.37 -30.02 -17.52
CA GLU A 469 -1.25 -30.05 -18.67
C GLU A 469 -2.33 -31.11 -18.42
N ARG A 470 -3.60 -30.71 -18.48
CA ARG A 470 -4.76 -31.63 -18.37
C ARG A 470 -5.05 -32.23 -19.74
N LYS A 471 -5.04 -33.56 -19.83
CA LYS A 471 -5.59 -34.32 -20.94
C LYS A 471 -6.98 -34.81 -20.56
N LYS A 472 -7.98 -34.32 -21.27
CA LYS A 472 -9.37 -34.69 -21.04
C LYS A 472 -9.56 -36.19 -21.30
N GLY A 473 -10.14 -36.89 -20.34
CA GLY A 473 -10.50 -38.30 -20.51
C GLY A 473 -11.56 -38.48 -21.61
N THR A 474 -11.59 -39.67 -22.21
CA THR A 474 -12.73 -40.09 -23.05
C THR A 474 -13.92 -40.50 -22.17
N LYS A 475 -15.09 -40.79 -22.76
CA LYS A 475 -16.30 -41.17 -22.02
C LYS A 475 -15.97 -42.36 -21.09
N ASN A 476 -16.17 -42.19 -19.77
CA ASN A 476 -15.84 -43.15 -18.69
C ASN A 476 -14.36 -43.28 -18.30
N GLN A 477 -13.45 -42.43 -18.78
CA GLN A 477 -12.07 -42.35 -18.31
C GLN A 477 -11.83 -41.07 -17.49
N PRO A 478 -11.09 -41.14 -16.37
CA PRO A 478 -10.70 -39.93 -15.64
C PRO A 478 -9.74 -39.07 -16.46
N ASP A 479 -9.71 -37.78 -16.17
CA ASP A 479 -8.69 -36.91 -16.75
C ASP A 479 -7.30 -37.31 -16.29
N THR A 480 -6.33 -37.21 -17.19
CA THR A 480 -4.92 -37.43 -16.87
C THR A 480 -4.17 -36.11 -16.84
N PHE A 481 -3.18 -36.02 -15.96
CA PHE A 481 -2.38 -34.81 -15.77
C PHE A 481 -0.91 -35.12 -15.98
N LEU A 482 -0.25 -34.29 -16.78
CA LEU A 482 1.18 -34.42 -17.09
C LEU A 482 1.95 -33.19 -16.63
N ALA A 483 3.14 -33.38 -16.11
CA ALA A 483 4.05 -32.29 -15.80
C ALA A 483 4.53 -31.60 -17.09
N ARG A 484 4.53 -30.26 -17.08
CA ARG A 484 4.95 -29.40 -18.19
C ARG A 484 6.10 -28.49 -17.75
N GLU A 485 7.22 -29.09 -17.35
CA GLU A 485 8.42 -28.38 -16.92
C GLU A 485 9.66 -28.88 -17.69
N PRO A 486 9.91 -28.38 -18.91
CA PRO A 486 11.03 -28.84 -19.73
C PRO A 486 12.40 -28.62 -19.09
N ARG A 487 12.53 -27.57 -18.27
CA ARG A 487 13.77 -27.31 -17.51
C ARG A 487 14.05 -28.39 -16.46
N ARG A 488 13.02 -29.06 -15.96
CA ARG A 488 13.14 -30.07 -14.90
C ARG A 488 13.17 -31.50 -15.44
N PHE A 489 12.38 -31.80 -16.46
CA PHE A 489 12.21 -33.17 -16.99
C PHE A 489 12.65 -33.34 -18.45
N GLY A 490 13.23 -32.30 -19.07
CA GLY A 490 13.57 -32.31 -20.49
C GLY A 490 12.34 -32.43 -21.39
N LYS A 491 12.44 -33.25 -22.44
CA LYS A 491 11.31 -33.51 -23.35
C LYS A 491 10.31 -34.55 -22.80
N GLN A 492 10.65 -35.23 -21.71
CA GLN A 492 9.81 -36.28 -21.13
C GLN A 492 8.65 -35.64 -20.35
N LYS A 493 7.44 -36.17 -20.55
CA LYS A 493 6.26 -35.79 -19.77
C LYS A 493 6.11 -36.81 -18.64
N VAL A 494 6.09 -36.34 -17.39
CA VAL A 494 5.92 -37.18 -16.20
C VAL A 494 4.45 -37.17 -15.79
N SER A 495 3.89 -38.35 -15.54
CA SER A 495 2.49 -38.49 -15.10
C SER A 495 2.31 -38.00 -13.66
N ILE A 496 1.15 -37.43 -13.39
CA ILE A 496 0.75 -36.95 -12.06
C ILE A 496 -0.36 -37.85 -11.53
N LEU A 497 -0.14 -38.37 -10.33
CA LEU A 497 -1.06 -39.25 -9.62
C LEU A 497 -1.68 -38.51 -8.44
N LEU A 498 -3.01 -38.53 -8.34
CA LEU A 498 -3.75 -37.87 -7.27
C LEU A 498 -3.91 -38.82 -6.08
N ARG A 499 -3.97 -38.27 -4.87
CA ARG A 499 -4.37 -39.02 -3.69
C ARG A 499 -5.85 -39.44 -3.86
N GLU A 500 -6.20 -40.61 -3.36
CA GLU A 500 -7.57 -41.10 -3.40
C GLU A 500 -8.54 -40.05 -2.79
N GLY A 501 -9.65 -39.79 -3.49
CA GLY A 501 -10.65 -38.78 -3.13
C GLY A 501 -10.29 -37.33 -3.49
N ASP A 502 -9.05 -37.03 -3.87
CA ASP A 502 -8.65 -35.69 -4.28
C ASP A 502 -8.94 -35.42 -5.77
N THR A 503 -9.25 -34.16 -6.09
CA THR A 503 -9.49 -33.71 -7.46
C THR A 503 -8.70 -32.44 -7.75
N LEU A 504 -8.40 -32.20 -9.04
CA LEU A 504 -7.80 -30.95 -9.52
C LEU A 504 -8.84 -30.10 -10.26
N PRO A 505 -8.65 -28.77 -10.32
CA PRO A 505 -9.51 -27.88 -11.10
C PRO A 505 -9.60 -28.33 -12.55
N LYS A 506 -10.80 -28.19 -13.14
CA LYS A 506 -11.08 -28.54 -14.55
C LYS A 506 -10.46 -27.56 -15.56
N GLU A 507 -9.54 -26.71 -15.14
CA GLU A 507 -8.80 -25.81 -16.01
C GLU A 507 -7.87 -26.60 -16.95
N ARG A 508 -7.47 -25.99 -18.06
CA ARG A 508 -6.57 -26.64 -19.03
C ARG A 508 -5.17 -26.90 -18.44
N ASN A 509 -4.68 -25.98 -17.61
CA ASN A 509 -3.33 -26.01 -17.04
C ASN A 509 -3.36 -25.67 -15.55
N PRO A 510 -3.90 -26.54 -14.68
CA PRO A 510 -3.83 -26.30 -13.24
C PRO A 510 -2.37 -26.27 -12.79
N ASN A 511 -2.07 -25.48 -11.75
CA ASN A 511 -0.74 -25.50 -11.15
C ASN A 511 -0.76 -26.34 -9.88
N LEU A 512 0.28 -27.15 -9.71
CA LEU A 512 0.61 -27.82 -8.47
C LEU A 512 1.74 -27.06 -7.76
N PHE A 513 1.79 -27.20 -6.44
CA PHE A 513 2.78 -26.57 -5.57
C PHE A 513 3.41 -27.62 -4.66
N HIS A 514 4.73 -27.56 -4.48
CA HIS A 514 5.42 -28.37 -3.50
C HIS A 514 4.96 -27.99 -2.08
N ASP A 515 4.44 -28.98 -1.35
CA ASP A 515 3.82 -28.86 -0.03
C ASP A 515 4.12 -30.13 0.79
N GLU A 516 5.40 -30.37 1.02
CA GLU A 516 5.90 -31.51 1.81
C GLU A 516 5.37 -31.52 3.25
N HIS A 517 5.03 -30.35 3.80
CA HIS A 517 4.55 -30.20 5.18
C HIS A 517 3.03 -30.32 5.33
N GLY A 518 2.30 -30.68 4.27
CA GLY A 518 0.88 -30.99 4.37
C GLY A 518 -0.01 -29.79 4.72
N VAL A 519 0.33 -28.58 4.27
CA VAL A 519 -0.45 -27.36 4.56
C VAL A 519 -1.84 -27.44 3.91
N ALA A 520 -1.92 -27.90 2.67
CA ALA A 520 -3.17 -28.10 1.94
C ALA A 520 -3.99 -29.26 2.51
N GLY A 521 -5.29 -29.06 2.70
CA GLY A 521 -6.21 -30.10 3.15
C GLY A 521 -6.67 -31.07 2.05
N PHE A 522 -6.59 -30.65 0.78
CA PHE A 522 -7.09 -31.41 -0.37
C PHE A 522 -6.29 -31.12 -1.64
N GLY A 523 -6.56 -31.89 -2.69
CA GLY A 523 -5.91 -31.77 -4.00
C GLY A 523 -4.44 -32.19 -3.94
N ARG A 524 -4.12 -33.23 -3.16
CA ARG A 524 -2.77 -33.76 -3.01
C ARG A 524 -2.41 -34.63 -4.21
N ALA A 525 -1.17 -34.49 -4.67
CA ALA A 525 -0.65 -35.16 -5.84
C ALA A 525 0.81 -35.57 -5.65
N ARG A 526 1.23 -36.55 -6.46
CA ARG A 526 2.63 -36.98 -6.60
C ARG A 526 2.98 -37.16 -8.06
N LEU A 527 4.26 -37.10 -8.37
CA LEU A 527 4.76 -37.59 -9.65
C LEU A 527 4.76 -39.12 -9.63
N GLU A 528 4.60 -39.74 -10.78
CA GLU A 528 4.74 -41.20 -10.94
C GLU A 528 6.10 -41.71 -10.45
N THR A 529 7.14 -40.88 -10.57
CA THR A 529 8.50 -41.15 -10.10
C THR A 529 8.70 -41.00 -8.60
N ASP A 530 7.76 -40.39 -7.88
CA ASP A 530 7.84 -40.20 -6.43
C ASP A 530 7.41 -41.48 -5.70
N SER A 531 7.90 -41.69 -4.47
CA SER A 531 7.50 -42.79 -3.60
C SER A 531 5.98 -42.89 -3.47
N ALA A 532 5.44 -44.11 -3.58
CA ALA A 532 4.00 -44.34 -3.65
C ALA A 532 3.20 -43.82 -2.43
N SER A 533 3.85 -43.76 -1.26
CA SER A 533 3.26 -43.34 0.00
C SER A 533 3.27 -41.83 0.24
N ILE A 534 3.95 -41.04 -0.59
CA ILE A 534 4.15 -39.60 -0.36
C ILE A 534 3.48 -38.81 -1.47
N PHE A 535 2.66 -37.82 -1.09
CA PHE A 535 2.02 -36.86 -2.01
C PHE A 535 2.56 -35.47 -1.74
N PRO A 536 3.77 -35.12 -2.22
CA PRO A 536 4.46 -33.89 -1.83
C PRO A 536 3.93 -32.65 -2.55
N TYR A 537 2.97 -32.79 -3.48
CA TYR A 537 2.37 -31.66 -4.18
C TYR A 537 0.93 -31.42 -3.75
N ALA A 538 0.50 -30.16 -3.82
CA ALA A 538 -0.86 -29.74 -3.59
C ALA A 538 -1.37 -28.85 -4.72
N SER A 539 -2.67 -28.92 -4.99
CA SER A 539 -3.35 -28.00 -5.90
C SER A 539 -3.26 -26.56 -5.40
N GLY A 540 -3.23 -25.61 -6.34
CA GLY A 540 -3.32 -24.18 -6.01
C GLY A 540 -4.50 -23.84 -5.08
N PRO A 541 -5.75 -24.26 -5.40
CA PRO A 541 -6.89 -24.04 -4.51
C PRO A 541 -6.72 -24.69 -3.13
N GLY A 542 -6.19 -25.91 -3.06
CA GLY A 542 -5.93 -26.60 -1.80
C GLY A 542 -4.97 -25.84 -0.90
N LEU A 543 -3.82 -25.45 -1.45
CA LEU A 543 -2.78 -24.73 -0.73
C LEU A 543 -3.23 -23.32 -0.33
N TRP A 544 -3.74 -22.54 -1.29
CA TRP A 544 -4.08 -21.13 -1.05
C TRP A 544 -5.36 -20.96 -0.24
N LYS A 545 -6.30 -21.92 -0.25
CA LYS A 545 -7.43 -21.91 0.68
C LYS A 545 -6.93 -22.07 2.12
N ALA A 546 -6.00 -23.00 2.37
CA ALA A 546 -5.44 -23.22 3.70
C ALA A 546 -4.58 -22.03 4.19
N VAL A 547 -3.75 -21.46 3.32
CA VAL A 547 -2.85 -20.34 3.66
C VAL A 547 -3.60 -19.02 3.84
N ASN A 548 -4.65 -18.77 3.05
CA ASN A 548 -5.44 -17.52 3.12
C ASN A 548 -6.63 -17.62 4.07
N ASP A 549 -6.80 -18.74 4.78
CA ASP A 549 -7.82 -18.87 5.82
C ASP A 549 -7.50 -17.91 6.97
N ARG A 550 -8.31 -16.87 7.12
CA ARG A 550 -8.07 -15.83 8.13
C ARG A 550 -8.08 -16.38 9.54
N VAL A 551 -8.92 -17.36 9.85
CA VAL A 551 -9.00 -17.93 11.20
C VAL A 551 -7.66 -18.59 11.56
N ARG A 552 -7.14 -19.42 10.65
CA ARG A 552 -5.82 -20.07 10.82
C ARG A 552 -4.67 -19.07 10.88
N GLN A 553 -4.73 -17.99 10.10
CA GLN A 553 -3.73 -16.93 10.17
C GLN A 553 -3.70 -16.28 11.55
N TRP A 554 -4.87 -15.97 12.12
CA TRP A 554 -4.99 -15.42 13.47
C TRP A 554 -4.51 -16.41 14.53
N GLU A 555 -4.93 -17.67 14.47
CA GLU A 555 -4.45 -18.72 15.36
C GLU A 555 -2.92 -18.80 15.36
N ARG A 556 -2.29 -18.77 14.17
CA ARG A 556 -0.84 -18.81 14.06
C ARG A 556 -0.18 -17.57 14.67
N CYS A 557 -0.73 -16.37 14.43
CA CYS A 557 -0.23 -15.15 15.07
C CYS A 557 -0.41 -15.19 16.59
N HIS A 558 -1.53 -15.71 17.11
CA HIS A 558 -1.74 -15.88 18.55
C HIS A 558 -0.73 -16.85 19.18
N GLN A 559 -0.40 -17.96 18.52
CA GLN A 559 0.65 -18.87 19.00
C GLN A 559 2.02 -18.17 19.13
N ILE A 560 2.35 -17.32 18.16
CA ILE A 560 3.58 -16.52 18.18
C ILE A 560 3.53 -15.49 19.32
N ASN A 561 2.41 -14.79 19.48
CA ASN A 561 2.23 -13.78 20.51
C ASN A 561 2.24 -14.38 21.91
N ALA A 562 1.60 -15.53 22.12
CA ALA A 562 1.59 -16.22 23.41
C ALA A 562 3.02 -16.54 23.89
N ARG A 563 3.87 -17.05 22.99
CA ARG A 563 5.29 -17.30 23.30
C ARG A 563 6.07 -16.03 23.59
N ARG A 564 5.81 -14.95 22.86
CA ARG A 564 6.46 -13.65 23.13
C ARG A 564 6.06 -13.13 24.50
N LEU A 565 4.77 -13.17 24.83
CA LEU A 565 4.25 -12.75 26.13
C LEU A 565 4.82 -13.60 27.27
N GLU A 566 5.00 -14.91 27.06
CA GLU A 566 5.65 -15.79 28.03
C GLU A 566 7.13 -15.42 28.20
N GLN A 567 7.87 -15.24 27.10
CA GLN A 567 9.28 -14.81 27.13
C GLN A 567 9.49 -13.46 27.80
N TRP A 568 8.55 -12.54 27.67
CA TRP A 568 8.61 -11.24 28.32
C TRP A 568 8.37 -11.30 29.83
N LYS A 569 7.61 -12.28 30.32
CA LYS A 569 7.44 -12.48 31.76
C LYS A 569 8.70 -13.02 32.42
N ASP A 570 9.50 -13.78 31.68
CA ASP A 570 10.75 -14.40 32.15
C ASP A 570 11.98 -13.49 31.94
N ASP A 571 11.79 -12.25 31.48
CA ASP A 571 12.89 -11.30 31.24
C ASP A 571 13.27 -10.60 32.56
N PRO A 572 14.47 -10.85 33.14
CA PRO A 572 14.85 -10.34 34.46
C PRO A 572 14.94 -8.81 34.57
N GLU A 573 14.84 -8.08 33.45
CA GLU A 573 14.65 -6.62 33.47
C GLU A 573 13.27 -6.19 34.00
N ASP A 574 12.24 -7.06 33.90
CA ASP A 574 10.90 -6.80 34.43
C ASP A 574 10.82 -7.01 35.99
N ASP A 575 11.80 -7.72 36.60
CA ASP A 575 11.86 -7.98 38.07
C ASP A 575 12.69 -6.96 38.87
N LEU A 576 13.47 -6.09 38.21
CA LEU A 576 14.40 -5.17 38.91
C LEU A 576 13.77 -3.83 39.35
N GLN A 577 12.46 -3.61 39.16
CA GLN A 577 11.77 -2.39 39.61
C GLN A 577 10.29 -2.61 40.03
N MET A 578 9.94 -3.77 40.58
CA MET A 578 8.88 -3.82 41.62
C MET A 578 9.51 -3.52 42.98
#